data_AF-A0A4Q2YAA6-F1
#
_entry.id   AF-A0A4Q2YAA6-F1
#
_cell.length_a   1.000
_cell.length_b   1.000
_cell.length_c   1.000
_cell.angle_alpha   90.00
_cell.angle_beta   90.00
_cell.angle_gamma   90.00
#
_symmetry.space_group_name_H-M   'P 1'
#
loop_
_entity.id
_entity.type
_entity.pdbx_description
1 polymer ?
#
loop_
_entity_poly.entity_id
_entity_poly.type
_entity_poly.pdbx_seq_one_letter_code
_entity_poly.pdbx_strand_id
1 'polypeptide(L)'
;MDLTEFLLLDHNGDLAEADAAGPHVAFNCTECGHAVLASAIGNQRGSAKNHPAKCRGCGEKYFLDVRSHAEKLYIHKGVDA
;
A
#
# COMPACT_ATOMS: atom_id res chain seq x y z
N MET A 1 -9.26 -12.23 0.11
CA MET A 1 -9.38 -11.01 -0.71
C MET A 1 -8.30 -11.08 -1.75
N ASP A 2 -8.66 -10.90 -3.01
CA ASP A 2 -7.74 -10.85 -4.13
C ASP A 2 -7.76 -9.44 -4.70
N LEU A 3 -6.59 -8.89 -4.97
CA LEU A 3 -6.37 -7.50 -5.38
C LEU A 3 -5.72 -7.40 -6.77
N THR A 4 -5.48 -8.53 -7.46
CA THR A 4 -4.78 -8.55 -8.75
C THR A 4 -5.48 -7.72 -9.83
N GLU A 5 -6.82 -7.64 -9.76
CA GLU A 5 -7.65 -6.87 -10.71
C GLU A 5 -7.93 -5.43 -10.24
N PHE A 6 -7.39 -5.00 -9.11
CA PHE A 6 -7.68 -3.67 -8.57
C PHE A 6 -6.82 -2.60 -9.23
N LEU A 7 -7.39 -1.42 -9.43
CA LEU A 7 -6.66 -0.23 -9.80
C LEU A 7 -5.81 0.24 -8.60
N LEU A 8 -4.49 0.20 -8.75
CA LEU A 8 -3.55 0.60 -7.71
C LEU A 8 -3.20 2.08 -7.86
N LEU A 9 -3.43 2.85 -6.80
CA LEU A 9 -3.36 4.30 -6.82
C LEU A 9 -2.47 4.83 -5.69
N ASP A 10 -1.86 5.99 -5.90
CA ASP A 10 -1.12 6.72 -4.87
C ASP A 10 -2.07 7.60 -4.02
N HIS A 11 -1.52 8.42 -3.13
CA HIS A 11 -2.33 9.32 -2.29
C HIS A 11 -3.00 10.47 -3.06
N ASN A 12 -2.55 10.77 -4.28
CA ASN A 12 -3.13 11.79 -5.16
C ASN A 12 -4.25 11.21 -6.04
N GLY A 13 -4.35 9.88 -6.11
CA GLY A 13 -5.28 9.18 -6.98
C GLY A 13 -4.73 8.92 -8.38
N ASP A 14 -3.42 9.08 -8.57
CA ASP A 14 -2.73 8.71 -9.79
C ASP A 14 -2.35 7.21 -9.75
N LEU A 15 -2.12 6.61 -10.92
CA LEU A 15 -1.69 5.22 -11.00
C LEU A 15 -0.36 5.03 -10.27
N ALA A 16 -0.36 4.14 -9.28
CA ALA A 16 0.86 3.78 -8.56
C ALA A 16 1.62 2.70 -9.32
N GLU A 17 2.94 2.83 -9.37
CA GLU A 17 3.83 1.75 -9.80
C GLU A 17 3.88 0.69 -8.68
N ALA A 18 2.97 -0.27 -8.77
CA ALA A 18 2.78 -1.32 -7.79
C ALA A 18 2.26 -2.60 -8.47
N ASP A 19 2.55 -3.74 -7.85
CA ASP A 19 2.06 -5.05 -8.27
C ASP A 19 1.27 -5.69 -7.12
N ALA A 20 0.12 -6.28 -7.44
CA ALA A 20 -0.69 -7.04 -6.49
C ALA A 20 -0.57 -8.55 -6.74
N ALA A 21 -0.50 -9.33 -5.66
CA ALA A 21 -0.52 -10.79 -5.69
C ALA A 21 -1.40 -11.30 -4.53
N GLY A 22 -2.64 -11.66 -4.84
CA GLY A 22 -3.63 -11.99 -3.81
C GLY A 22 -3.87 -10.78 -2.89
N PRO A 23 -3.67 -10.90 -1.57
CA PRO A 23 -3.86 -9.79 -0.64
C PRO A 23 -2.59 -8.93 -0.44
N HIS A 24 -1.49 -9.25 -1.11
CA HIS A 24 -0.21 -8.57 -0.96
C HIS A 24 0.01 -7.56 -2.08
N VAL A 25 0.60 -6.41 -1.74
CA VAL A 25 0.95 -5.36 -2.69
C VAL A 25 2.41 -4.99 -2.52
N ALA A 26 3.17 -5.08 -3.60
CA ALA A 26 4.56 -4.67 -3.70
C ALA A 26 4.64 -3.33 -4.44
N PHE A 27 5.45 -2.40 -3.96
CA PHE A 27 5.64 -1.07 -4.56
C PHE A 27 6.97 -0.46 -4.13
N ASN A 28 7.41 0.58 -4.81
CA ASN A 28 8.62 1.31 -4.45
C ASN A 28 8.32 2.43 -3.44
N CYS A 29 9.16 2.56 -2.42
CA CYS A 29 9.09 3.69 -1.50
C CYS A 29 9.28 5.01 -2.26
N THR A 30 8.33 5.92 -2.14
CA THR A 30 8.34 7.23 -2.81
C THR A 30 9.51 8.13 -2.41
N GLU A 31 10.14 7.90 -1.25
CA GLU A 31 11.27 8.72 -0.77
C GLU A 31 12.65 8.17 -1.17
N CYS A 32 12.82 6.84 -1.21
CA CYS A 32 14.14 6.24 -1.38
C CYS A 32 14.21 5.12 -2.43
N GLY A 33 13.10 4.81 -3.10
CA GLY A 33 13.02 3.77 -4.13
C GLY A 33 13.12 2.33 -3.61
N HIS A 34 13.32 2.10 -2.31
CA HIS A 34 13.43 0.75 -1.77
C HIS A 34 12.08 0.02 -1.84
N ALA A 35 12.11 -1.25 -2.23
CA ALA A 35 10.90 -2.07 -2.33
C ALA A 35 10.18 -2.23 -0.97
N VAL A 36 8.86 -2.07 -0.99
CA VAL A 36 7.97 -2.20 0.16
C VAL A 36 6.94 -3.27 -0.15
N LEU A 37 6.63 -4.10 0.85
CA LEU A 37 5.60 -5.13 0.77
C LEU A 37 4.56 -4.94 1.88
N ALA A 38 3.33 -4.66 1.48
CA ALA A 38 2.16 -4.48 2.33
C ALA A 38 1.15 -5.61 2.16
N SER A 39 0.29 -5.80 3.15
CA SER A 39 -0.78 -6.80 3.17
C SER A 39 -2.11 -6.14 3.51
N ALA A 40 -3.15 -6.42 2.73
CA ALA A 40 -4.51 -5.98 3.01
C ALA A 40 -5.23 -6.90 4.02
N ILE A 41 -4.57 -7.94 4.52
CA ILE A 41 -5.14 -8.81 5.57
C ILE A 41 -5.14 -8.03 6.89
N GLY A 42 -6.30 -7.94 7.54
CA GLY A 42 -6.45 -7.21 8.81
C GLY A 42 -5.39 -7.58 9.86
N ASN A 43 -4.91 -6.57 10.58
CA ASN A 43 -3.84 -6.64 11.58
C ASN A 43 -2.46 -7.06 11.05
N GLN A 44 -2.29 -7.27 9.74
CA GLN A 44 -0.96 -7.43 9.16
C GLN A 44 -0.36 -6.07 8.79
N ARG A 45 0.95 -6.04 8.55
CA ARG A 45 1.64 -4.82 8.12
C ARG A 45 1.06 -4.30 6.80
N GLY A 46 0.82 -3.01 6.75
CA GLY A 46 0.17 -2.31 5.65
C GLY A 46 -1.36 -2.32 5.69
N SER A 47 -2.02 -3.10 6.56
CA SER A 47 -3.48 -3.28 6.46
C SER A 47 -4.28 -2.05 6.90
N ALA A 48 -3.65 -1.16 7.67
CA ALA A 48 -4.25 0.05 8.20
C ALA A 48 -3.17 0.99 8.72
N LYS A 49 -3.53 2.25 8.98
CA LYS A 49 -2.62 3.26 9.54
C LYS A 49 -1.95 2.83 10.85
N ASN A 50 -2.65 2.09 11.71
CA ASN A 50 -2.12 1.56 12.97
C ASN A 50 -1.26 0.30 12.82
N HIS A 51 -1.29 -0.35 11.65
CA HIS A 51 -0.43 -1.48 11.30
C HIS A 51 0.34 -1.14 10.02
N PRO A 52 1.24 -0.15 10.01
CA PRO A 52 1.88 0.29 8.78
C PRO A 52 2.93 -0.72 8.27
N ALA A 53 3.12 -0.76 6.96
CA ALA A 53 4.28 -1.36 6.33
C ALA A 53 5.44 -0.35 6.37
N LYS A 54 6.51 -0.70 7.09
CA LYS A 54 7.71 0.14 7.20
C LYS A 54 8.68 -0.17 6.06
N CYS A 55 9.05 0.85 5.29
CA CYS A 55 10.15 0.83 4.33
C CYS A 55 11.46 0.49 5.06
N ARG A 56 12.19 -0.51 4.56
CA ARG A 56 13.46 -0.95 5.16
C ARG A 56 14.67 -0.09 4.76
N GLY A 57 14.52 0.77 3.76
CA GLY A 57 15.55 1.73 3.33
C GLY A 57 15.59 2.98 4.22
N CYS A 58 14.52 3.79 4.20
CA CYS A 58 14.46 5.07 4.92
C CYS A 58 13.59 5.04 6.20
N GLY A 59 12.84 3.97 6.43
CA GLY A 59 11.98 3.85 7.61
C GLY A 59 10.59 4.48 7.47
N GLU A 60 10.26 5.02 6.31
CA GLU A 60 8.93 5.56 6.00
C GLU A 60 7.83 4.51 6.14
N LYS A 61 6.63 4.95 6.49
CA LYS A 61 5.49 4.08 6.77
C LYS A 61 4.46 4.20 5.67
N TYR A 62 3.80 3.09 5.34
CA TYR A 62 2.73 3.04 4.36
C TYR A 62 1.56 2.19 4.85
N PHE A 63 0.36 2.46 4.36
CA PHE A 63 -0.80 1.59 4.55
C PHE A 63 -1.69 1.58 3.31
N LEU A 64 -2.44 0.50 3.15
CA LEU A 64 -3.35 0.26 2.04
C LEU A 64 -4.76 0.66 2.46
N ASP A 65 -5.42 1.49 1.64
CA ASP A 65 -6.85 1.77 1.75
C ASP A 65 -7.59 1.06 0.60
N VAL A 66 -8.23 -0.05 0.93
CA VAL A 66 -8.93 -0.90 -0.04
C VAL A 66 -10.37 -0.45 -0.20
N ARG A 67 -10.73 -0.04 -1.42
CA ARG A 67 -12.08 0.38 -1.81
C ARG A 67 -12.73 -0.71 -2.67
N SER A 68 -13.14 -1.81 -2.04
CA SER A 68 -13.64 -3.00 -2.73
C SER A 68 -14.85 -2.75 -3.64
N HIS A 69 -15.71 -1.78 -3.32
CA HIS A 69 -16.87 -1.44 -4.14
C HIS A 69 -16.52 -0.76 -5.47
N ALA A 70 -15.30 -0.25 -5.60
CA ALA A 70 -14.80 0.47 -6.76
C ALA A 70 -13.58 -0.21 -7.40
N GLU A 71 -13.21 -1.41 -6.92
CA GLU A 71 -12.03 -2.17 -7.37
C GLU A 71 -10.76 -1.29 -7.36
N LYS A 72 -10.61 -0.48 -6.31
CA LYS A 72 -9.48 0.46 -6.13
C LYS A 72 -8.73 0.17 -4.85
N LEU A 73 -7.43 0.37 -4.89
CA LEU A 73 -6.57 0.34 -3.72
C LEU A 73 -5.69 1.59 -3.73
N TYR A 74 -5.64 2.30 -2.60
CA TYR A 74 -4.79 3.47 -2.43
C TYR A 74 -3.61 3.14 -1.51
N ILE A 75 -2.42 3.58 -1.89
CA ILE A 75 -1.20 3.48 -1.08
C ILE A 75 -0.97 4.83 -0.41
N HIS A 76 -1.26 4.90 0.88
CA HIS A 76 -1.03 6.10 1.66
C HIS A 76 0.33 6.05 2.36
N LYS A 77 1.07 7.15 2.29
CA LYS A 77 2.18 7.40 3.19
C LYS A 77 1.62 7.68 4.59
N GLY A 78 2.11 6.98 5.60
CA GLY A 78 1.73 7.08 7.00
C GLY A 78 2.32 8.33 7.67
N VAL A 79 2.19 9.48 7.03
CA VAL A 79 2.48 10.78 7.65
C VAL A 79 1.32 11.06 8.59
N ASP A 80 1.62 11.15 9.88
CA ASP A 80 0.67 11.68 10.85
C ASP A 80 0.40 13.17 10.56
N ALA A 81 -0.83 13.59 10.87
CA ALA A 81 -1.36 14.94 10.71
C ALA A 81 -0.52 16.00 11.46
#